data_AF-F2JNB4-F1
#
_entry.id   AF-F2JNB4-F1
#
_cell.length_a   1.000
_cell.length_b   1.000
_cell.length_c   1.000
_cell.angle_alpha   90.00
_cell.angle_beta   90.00
_cell.angle_gamma   90.00
#
_symmetry.space_group_name_H-M   'P 1'
#
loop_
_entity.id
_entity.type
_entity.pdbx_description
1 polymer ?
#
loop_
_entity_poly.entity_id
_entity_poly.type
_entity_poly.pdbx_seq_one_letter_code
_entity_poly.pdbx_strand_id
1 'polypeptide(L)'
;MKVILYKRRYGVHRFVKECEVPVSFNKVYIKEDVINEDLLLDLLPKNWLPVEPREILLTISDKEGCGTGQRGLNRFLPWAKYFDSYVIELQED
;
A
#
# COMPACT_ATOMS: atom_id res chain seq x y z
N MET A 1 3.71 -6.06 13.15
CA MET A 1 2.88 -5.29 12.19
C MET A 1 2.50 -6.19 11.03
N LYS A 2 1.19 -6.35 10.84
CA LYS A 2 0.63 -7.10 9.74
C LYS A 2 0.42 -6.20 8.53
N VAL A 3 0.79 -6.70 7.36
CA VAL A 3 0.66 -5.99 6.08
C VAL A 3 -0.19 -6.81 5.14
N ILE A 4 -1.26 -6.22 4.61
CA ILE A 4 -2.24 -6.91 3.77
C ILE A 4 -2.28 -6.25 2.39
N LEU A 5 -2.22 -7.07 1.34
CA LEU A 5 -2.41 -6.63 -0.03
C LEU A 5 -3.84 -6.91 -0.48
N TYR A 6 -4.51 -5.86 -0.94
CA TYR A 6 -5.78 -5.95 -1.64
C TYR A 6 -5.62 -5.56 -3.10
N LYS A 7 -6.42 -6.19 -3.96
CA LYS A 7 -6.70 -5.70 -5.31
C LYS A 7 -8.00 -4.90 -5.26
N ARG A 8 -7.93 -3.63 -5.62
CA ARG A 8 -9.08 -2.73 -5.70
C ARG A 8 -9.56 -2.62 -7.14
N ARG A 9 -10.84 -2.89 -7.38
CA ARG A 9 -11.48 -2.73 -8.70
C ARG A 9 -12.90 -2.20 -8.50
N TYR A 10 -13.24 -1.09 -9.17
CA TYR A 10 -14.53 -0.40 -9.03
C TYR A 10 -14.92 -0.11 -7.57
N GLY A 11 -13.94 0.27 -6.73
CA GLY A 11 -14.16 0.54 -5.30
C GLY A 11 -14.26 -0.71 -4.41
N VAL A 12 -14.27 -1.92 -4.98
CA VAL A 12 -14.31 -3.17 -4.23
C VAL A 12 -12.89 -3.64 -3.94
N HIS A 13 -12.57 -3.87 -2.66
CA HIS A 13 -11.28 -4.38 -2.21
C HIS A 13 -11.37 -5.92 -2.09
N ARG A 14 -10.49 -6.63 -2.80
CA ARG A 14 -10.39 -8.10 -2.74
C ARG A 14 -9.05 -8.48 -2.14
N PHE A 15 -9.08 -9.26 -1.07
CA PHE A 15 -7.87 -9.78 -0.44
C PHE A 15 -7.01 -10.56 -1.46
N VAL A 16 -5.70 -10.34 -1.43
CA VAL A 16 -4.72 -11.06 -2.25
C VAL A 16 -3.82 -11.92 -1.37
N LYS A 17 -3.15 -11.30 -0.40
CA LYS A 17 -2.25 -11.97 0.56
C LYS A 17 -1.88 -11.05 1.71
N GLU A 18 -1.25 -11.61 2.72
CA GLU A 18 -0.72 -10.89 3.87
C GLU A 18 0.67 -11.39 4.25
N CYS A 19 1.42 -10.57 5.00
CA CYS A 19 2.66 -10.96 5.64
C CYS A 19 2.87 -10.18 6.93
N GLU A 20 3.73 -10.70 7.80
CA GLU A 20 4.22 -9.97 8.97
C GLU A 20 5.55 -9.31 8.63
N VAL A 21 5.68 -8.05 9.03
CA VAL A 21 6.92 -7.29 8.93
C VAL A 21 7.46 -7.07 10.35
N PRO A 22 8.75 -7.36 10.62
CA PRO A 22 9.34 -7.31 11.96
C PRO A 22 9.68 -5.86 12.37
N VAL A 23 8.74 -4.93 12.15
CA VAL A 23 8.87 -3.50 12.40
C VAL A 23 7.55 -2.99 12.95
N SER A 24 7.61 -2.04 13.90
CA SER A 24 6.42 -1.40 14.45
C SER A 24 5.83 -0.37 13.47
N PHE A 25 4.51 -0.19 13.51
CA PHE A 25 3.79 0.79 12.69
C PHE A 25 4.42 2.19 12.77
N ASN A 26 4.75 2.64 13.98
CA ASN A 26 5.39 3.93 14.25
C ASN A 26 6.74 4.17 13.57
N LYS A 27 7.43 3.12 13.09
CA LYS A 27 8.67 3.30 12.31
C LYS A 27 8.41 3.60 10.84
N VAL A 28 7.26 3.17 10.32
CA VAL A 28 6.86 3.37 8.93
C VAL A 28 5.95 4.60 8.79
N TYR A 29 5.13 4.86 9.80
CA TYR A 29 4.28 6.04 9.90
C TYR A 29 5.10 7.28 10.27
N ILE A 30 5.06 8.30 9.41
CA ILE A 30 5.59 9.64 9.63
C ILE A 30 4.46 10.52 10.18
N LYS A 31 4.79 11.64 10.83
CA LYS A 31 3.79 12.62 11.28
C LYS A 31 2.89 13.11 10.12
N GLU A 32 1.68 13.54 10.46
CA GLU A 32 0.69 14.16 9.54
C GLU A 32 0.07 13.20 8.50
N ASP A 33 -0.23 11.94 8.86
CA ASP A 33 -0.84 10.94 7.96
C ASP A 33 0.01 10.61 6.72
N VAL A 34 1.33 10.70 6.87
CA VAL A 34 2.29 10.36 5.83
C VAL A 34 2.96 9.04 6.16
N ILE A 35 3.08 8.15 5.18
CA ILE A 35 3.77 6.86 5.34
C ILE A 35 5.10 6.92 4.61
N ASN A 36 6.17 6.40 5.22
CA ASN A 36 7.45 6.18 4.56
C ASN A 36 7.34 5.00 3.60
N GLU A 37 6.89 5.27 2.37
CA GLU A 37 6.61 4.25 1.36
C GLU A 37 7.88 3.46 0.97
N ASP A 38 9.03 4.11 0.85
CA ASP A 38 10.30 3.44 0.48
C ASP A 38 10.73 2.44 1.56
N LEU A 39 10.73 2.87 2.83
CA LEU A 39 11.05 1.98 3.94
C LEU A 39 10.09 0.79 4.01
N LEU A 40 8.79 1.01 3.78
CA LEU A 40 7.81 -0.08 3.77
C LEU A 40 8.12 -1.08 2.65
N LEU A 41 8.36 -0.59 1.43
CA LEU A 41 8.60 -1.44 0.26
C LEU A 41 9.91 -2.25 0.40
N ASP A 42 10.94 -1.66 1.02
CA ASP A 42 12.21 -2.35 1.33
C ASP A 42 12.06 -3.45 2.38
N LEU A 43 11.08 -3.33 3.27
CA LEU A 43 10.78 -4.33 4.29
C LEU A 43 9.91 -5.49 3.78
N LEU A 44 9.26 -5.33 2.63
CA LEU A 44 8.45 -6.38 2.03
C LEU A 44 9.34 -7.49 1.45
N PRO A 45 8.86 -8.75 1.44
CA PRO A 45 9.57 -9.82 0.75
C PRO A 45 9.84 -9.47 -0.72
N LYS A 46 10.97 -9.92 -1.26
CA LYS A 46 11.29 -9.74 -2.68
C LYS A 46 10.17 -10.33 -3.55
N ASN A 47 9.76 -9.60 -4.59
CA ASN A 47 8.63 -9.97 -5.47
C ASN A 47 7.30 -10.16 -4.73
N TRP A 48 7.11 -9.51 -3.57
CA TRP A 48 5.83 -9.56 -2.88
C TRP A 48 4.74 -8.79 -3.63
N LEU A 49 5.07 -7.72 -4.37
CA LEU A 49 4.12 -7.11 -5.28
C LEU A 49 4.02 -7.89 -6.60
N PRO A 50 2.83 -7.93 -7.23
CA PRO A 50 2.64 -8.66 -8.49
C PRO A 50 3.43 -8.06 -9.65
N VAL A 51 3.80 -6.78 -9.55
CA VAL A 51 4.67 -6.05 -10.48
C VAL A 51 5.42 -4.96 -9.71
N GLU A 52 6.41 -4.35 -10.35
CA GLU A 52 7.19 -3.25 -9.80
C GLU A 52 6.28 -2.08 -9.35
N PRO A 53 6.51 -1.46 -8.16
CA PRO A 53 5.68 -0.37 -7.64
C PRO A 53 5.46 0.79 -8.61
N ARG A 54 6.44 1.09 -9.47
CA ARG A 54 6.39 2.18 -10.47
C ARG A 54 5.46 1.89 -11.67
N GLU A 55 5.02 0.64 -11.82
CA GLU A 55 4.18 0.18 -12.93
C GLU A 55 2.71 0.01 -12.54
N ILE A 56 2.38 0.21 -11.26
CA ILE A 56 1.03 0.14 -10.72
C ILE A 56 0.65 1.40 -9.97
N LEU A 57 -0.66 1.62 -9.85
CA LEU A 57 -1.21 2.50 -8.84
C LEU A 57 -1.27 1.72 -7.53
N LEU A 58 -0.47 2.13 -6.56
CA LEU A 58 -0.38 1.51 -5.24
C LEU A 58 -0.77 2.54 -4.18
N THR A 59 -1.83 2.24 -3.45
CA THR A 59 -2.23 3.01 -2.26
C THR A 59 -1.70 2.30 -1.03
N ILE A 60 -1.16 3.06 -0.09
CA ILE A 60 -0.71 2.55 1.21
C ILE A 60 -1.48 3.32 2.26
N SER A 61 -2.19 2.59 3.12
CA SER A 61 -3.00 3.13 4.21
C SER A 61 -2.90 2.26 5.46
N ASP A 62 -3.30 2.79 6.60
CA ASP A 62 -3.62 2.00 7.77
C ASP A 62 -5.01 1.33 7.65
N LYS A 63 -5.41 0.61 8.71
CA LYS A 63 -6.69 -0.07 8.84
C LYS A 63 -7.90 0.87 8.85
N GLU A 64 -7.73 2.11 9.29
CA GLU A 64 -8.80 3.12 9.30
C GLU A 64 -8.95 3.80 7.93
N GLY A 65 -8.03 3.53 7.00
CA GLY A 65 -7.94 4.19 5.71
C GLY A 65 -7.23 5.55 5.79
N CYS A 66 -6.60 5.84 6.92
CA CYS A 66 -5.74 7.00 7.14
C CYS A 66 -4.30 6.67 6.70
N GLY A 67 -3.50 7.68 6.37
CA GLY A 67 -2.23 7.46 5.66
C GLY A 67 -2.43 7.39 4.16
N THR A 68 -1.94 8.39 3.42
CA THR A 68 -2.22 8.53 1.97
C THR A 68 -0.95 8.45 1.13
N GLY A 69 -0.16 7.41 1.35
CA GLY A 69 0.93 7.09 0.43
C GLY A 69 0.36 6.61 -0.91
N GLN A 70 0.76 7.21 -2.03
CA GLN A 70 0.29 6.81 -3.37
C GLN A 70 1.44 6.78 -4.39
N ARG A 71 1.95 5.58 -4.69
CA ARG A 71 2.91 5.38 -5.80
C ARG A 71 2.17 5.33 -7.13
N GLY A 72 2.76 5.99 -8.13
CA GLY A 72 2.25 6.00 -9.49
C GLY A 72 1.08 6.97 -9.74
N LEU A 73 0.58 7.68 -8.71
CA LEU A 73 -0.57 8.58 -8.87
C LEU A 73 -0.35 9.58 -10.01
N ASN A 74 0.77 10.32 -10.03
CA ASN A 74 1.02 11.32 -11.07
C ASN A 74 0.95 10.76 -12.50
N ARG A 75 1.33 9.49 -12.67
CA ARG A 75 1.28 8.79 -13.96
C ARG A 75 -0.14 8.31 -14.30
N PHE A 76 -0.88 7.86 -13.29
CA PHE A 76 -2.18 7.21 -13.47
C PHE A 76 -3.39 8.09 -13.12
N LEU A 77 -3.17 9.33 -12.67
CA LEU A 77 -4.20 10.27 -12.18
C LEU A 77 -5.38 10.41 -13.16
N PRO A 78 -5.17 10.58 -14.48
CA PRO A 78 -6.28 10.70 -15.44
C PRO A 78 -7.20 9.47 -15.50
N TRP A 79 -6.70 8.32 -15.05
CA TRP A 79 -7.35 7.03 -15.18
C TRP A 79 -7.61 6.33 -13.83
N ALA A 80 -7.30 6.97 -12.70
CA ALA A 80 -7.33 6.35 -11.37
C ALA A 80 -8.71 5.75 -11.00
N LYS A 81 -9.81 6.31 -11.55
CA LYS A 81 -11.18 5.77 -11.38
C LYS A 81 -11.48 4.51 -12.21
N TYR A 82 -10.66 4.23 -13.23
CA TYR A 82 -10.86 3.13 -14.18
C TYR A 82 -9.86 1.99 -14.01
N PHE A 83 -8.77 2.21 -13.26
CA PHE A 83 -7.74 1.20 -13.06
C PHE A 83 -8.07 0.24 -11.91
N ASP A 84 -7.68 -1.01 -12.12
CA ASP A 84 -7.38 -1.91 -11.02
C ASP A 84 -6.17 -1.31 -10.28
N SER A 85 -6.31 -1.03 -8.99
CA SER A 85 -5.20 -0.58 -8.13
C SER A 85 -4.89 -1.65 -7.09
N TYR A 86 -3.72 -1.56 -6.48
CA TYR A 86 -3.40 -2.35 -5.30
C TYR A 86 -3.42 -1.46 -4.07
N VAL A 87 -3.86 -2.02 -2.96
CA VAL A 87 -3.89 -1.33 -1.66
C VAL A 87 -3.07 -2.17 -0.68
N ILE A 88 -2.07 -1.54 -0.08
CA ILE A 88 -1.38 -2.08 1.08
C ILE A 88 -2.04 -1.49 2.31
N GLU A 89 -2.63 -2.34 3.13
CA GLU A 89 -3.17 -1.98 4.43
C GLU A 89 -2.18 -2.40 5.52
N LEU A 90 -1.84 -1.45 6.40
CA LEU A 90 -1.03 -1.66 7.58
C LEU A 90 -1.95 -1.85 8.78
N GLN A 91 -1.78 -2.94 9.51
CA GLN A 91 -2.49 -3.20 10.76
C GLN A 91 -1.48 -3.21 11.92
N GLU A 92 -1.76 -2.38 12.93
CA GLU A 92 -1.11 -2.47 14.23
C GLU A 92 -1.38 -3.85 14.85
N ASP A 93 -0.43 -4.33 15.66
CA ASP A 93 -0.58 -5.59 16.40
C ASP A 93 -1.57 -5.43 17.56
#